data_AF-A0A068U7H1-F1
#
_entry.id   AF-A0A068U7H1-F1
#
_cell.length_a   1.000
_cell.length_b   1.000
_cell.length_c   1.000
_cell.angle_alpha   90.00
_cell.angle_beta   90.00
_cell.angle_gamma   90.00
#
_symmetry.space_group_name_H-M   'P 1'
#
loop_
_entity.id
_entity.type
_entity.pdbx_description
1 polymer ?
#
loop_
_entity_poly.entity_id
_entity_poly.type
_entity_poly.pdbx_seq_one_letter_code
_entity_poly.pdbx_strand_id
1 'polypeptide(L)'
;MEPPPFQESSRCDVCYCSFTTFRRRHHCRCCGRTLCAEHSSHQMALPQFGLHSPVRVCADCFNNSSRLNRDAAPAISNGTTVVTDAISRLDINPVTEMEKEPPVDRASVQSTLECKCGMPLCICEAPAAPKEDVTSQAKSSFPPCFSLI
;
A
#
# COMPACT_ATOMS: atom_id res chain seq x y z
N MET A 1 -17.96 -0.36 -12.57
CA MET A 1 -18.13 0.55 -11.43
C MET A 1 -16.92 1.46 -11.41
N GLU A 2 -17.09 2.78 -11.28
CA GLU A 2 -15.95 3.70 -11.25
C GLU A 2 -15.33 3.70 -9.83
N PRO A 3 -14.00 3.79 -9.66
CA PRO A 3 -13.39 3.98 -8.35
C PRO A 3 -13.85 5.31 -7.71
N PRO A 4 -14.01 5.37 -6.37
CA PRO A 4 -14.44 6.59 -5.70
C PRO A 4 -13.39 7.70 -5.81
N PRO A 5 -13.80 8.99 -5.87
CA PRO A 5 -12.88 10.11 -5.85
C PRO A 5 -12.07 10.13 -4.55
N PHE A 6 -10.83 10.61 -4.64
CA PHE A 6 -9.99 10.77 -3.45
C PHE A 6 -10.48 11.96 -2.64
N GLN A 7 -10.65 11.74 -1.33
CA GLN A 7 -10.96 12.79 -0.38
C GLN A 7 -9.66 13.48 0.02
N GLU A 8 -9.69 14.80 0.15
CA GLU A 8 -8.57 15.58 0.69
C GLU A 8 -8.84 15.95 2.14
N SER A 9 -8.01 15.45 3.05
CA SER A 9 -8.03 15.77 4.47
C SER A 9 -6.67 16.25 4.94
N SER A 10 -6.65 17.19 5.89
CA SER A 10 -5.44 17.68 6.55
C SER A 10 -4.94 16.71 7.63
N ARG A 11 -5.72 15.67 7.98
CA ARG A 11 -5.46 14.69 9.04
C ARG A 11 -5.80 13.28 8.55
N CYS A 12 -5.18 12.26 9.13
CA CYS A 12 -5.51 10.86 8.82
C CYS A 12 -6.91 10.51 9.35
N ASP A 13 -7.78 9.93 8.52
CA ASP A 13 -9.17 9.58 8.87
C ASP A 13 -9.32 8.42 9.88
N VAL A 14 -8.21 7.90 10.42
CA VAL A 14 -8.21 6.82 11.43
C VAL A 14 -7.58 7.29 12.75
N CYS A 15 -6.37 7.85 12.72
CA CYS A 15 -5.68 8.32 13.94
C CYS A 15 -5.79 9.84 14.19
N TYR A 16 -6.42 10.60 13.28
CA TYR A 16 -6.62 12.06 13.37
C TYR A 16 -5.31 12.86 13.53
N CYS A 17 -4.17 12.26 13.21
CA CYS A 17 -2.87 12.92 13.16
C CYS A 17 -2.79 13.81 11.92
N SER A 18 -2.42 15.07 12.10
CA SER A 18 -2.17 16.00 10.99
C SER A 18 -1.04 15.51 10.10
N PHE A 19 -1.17 15.71 8.79
CA PHE A 19 -0.11 15.41 7.84
C PHE A 19 1.00 16.46 7.91
N THR A 20 2.24 16.02 7.71
CA THR A 20 3.45 16.85 7.74
C THR A 20 4.39 16.44 6.61
N THR A 21 5.55 17.08 6.49
CA THR A 21 6.61 16.69 5.54
C THR A 21 7.05 15.23 5.70
N PHE A 22 7.08 14.74 6.94
CA PHE A 22 7.41 13.35 7.30
C PHE A 22 6.17 12.45 7.29
N ARG A 23 5.03 12.88 7.86
CA ARG A 23 3.75 12.14 7.80
C ARG A 23 3.00 12.51 6.52
N ARG A 24 3.39 11.89 5.40
CA ARG A 24 2.78 12.13 4.07
C ARG A 24 1.33 11.59 3.97
N ARG A 25 0.58 12.15 3.02
CA ARG A 25 -0.80 11.76 2.65
C ARG A 25 -0.79 10.52 1.75
N HIS A 26 -1.71 9.59 2.00
CA HIS A 26 -1.95 8.41 1.16
C HIS A 26 -3.45 8.17 1.01
N HIS A 27 -3.91 7.85 -0.20
CA HIS A 27 -5.34 7.55 -0.46
C HIS A 27 -5.60 6.05 -0.56
N CYS A 28 -6.70 5.59 0.05
CA CYS A 28 -7.22 4.24 -0.16
C CYS A 28 -7.93 4.15 -1.52
N ARG A 29 -7.45 3.28 -2.44
CA ARG A 29 -8.06 3.14 -3.77
C ARG A 29 -9.47 2.54 -3.75
N CYS A 30 -9.87 1.92 -2.62
CA CYS A 30 -11.17 1.30 -2.47
C CYS A 30 -12.26 2.23 -1.89
N CYS A 31 -11.89 3.25 -1.09
CA CYS A 31 -12.87 4.13 -0.43
C CYS A 31 -12.52 5.64 -0.43
N GLY A 32 -11.45 6.06 -1.09
CA GLY A 32 -11.11 7.49 -1.27
C GLY A 32 -10.46 8.21 -0.08
N ARG A 33 -10.66 7.74 1.16
CA ARG A 33 -10.14 8.33 2.43
C ARG A 33 -8.65 8.69 2.42
N THR A 34 -8.27 9.76 3.12
CA THR A 34 -6.87 10.21 3.32
C THR A 34 -6.28 9.62 4.60
N LEU A 35 -5.13 8.97 4.49
CA LEU A 35 -4.54 8.15 5.55
C LEU A 35 -3.02 8.36 5.64
N CYS A 36 -2.43 8.06 6.79
CA CYS A 36 -0.97 7.95 6.91
C CYS A 36 -0.48 6.55 6.48
N ALA A 37 0.83 6.37 6.35
CA ALA A 37 1.44 5.13 5.85
C ALA A 37 1.00 3.88 6.63
N GLU A 38 0.94 3.97 7.95
CA GLU A 38 0.54 2.92 8.89
C GLU A 38 -0.91 2.43 8.66
N HIS A 39 -1.88 3.34 8.61
CA HIS A 39 -3.30 3.03 8.38
C HIS A 39 -3.65 2.71 6.92
N SER A 40 -2.66 2.73 6.04
CA SER A 40 -2.77 2.37 4.61
C SER A 40 -1.67 1.42 4.16
N SER A 41 -1.15 0.59 5.08
CA SER A 41 -0.05 -0.35 4.85
C SER A 41 -0.43 -1.54 3.94
N HIS A 42 -1.71 -1.86 3.85
CA HIS A 42 -2.22 -3.00 3.08
C HIS A 42 -2.33 -2.71 1.57
N GLN A 43 -2.25 -3.78 0.77
CA GLN A 43 -2.44 -3.73 -0.67
C GLN A 43 -3.30 -4.93 -1.13
N MET A 44 -4.18 -4.71 -2.09
CA MET A 44 -5.04 -5.75 -2.69
C MET A 44 -5.43 -5.36 -4.11
N ALA A 45 -5.72 -6.34 -4.97
CA ALA A 45 -6.35 -6.08 -6.26
C ALA A 45 -7.81 -5.64 -6.05
N LEU A 46 -8.33 -4.74 -6.89
CA LEU A 46 -9.73 -4.31 -6.88
C LEU A 46 -10.38 -4.60 -8.25
N PRO A 47 -10.72 -5.87 -8.56
CA PRO A 47 -11.32 -6.25 -9.84
C PRO A 47 -12.62 -5.51 -10.16
N GLN A 48 -13.39 -5.11 -9.14
CA GLN A 48 -14.62 -4.32 -9.31
C GLN A 48 -14.41 -2.93 -9.95
N PHE A 49 -13.17 -2.42 -9.91
CA PHE A 49 -12.74 -1.17 -10.53
C PHE A 49 -11.76 -1.40 -11.71
N GLY A 50 -11.61 -2.65 -12.19
CA GLY A 50 -10.65 -3.02 -13.24
C GLY A 50 -9.17 -3.02 -12.81
N LEU A 51 -8.89 -2.88 -11.50
CA LEU A 51 -7.53 -2.83 -10.96
C LEU A 51 -7.07 -4.24 -10.58
N HIS A 52 -6.53 -4.98 -11.54
CA HIS A 52 -6.08 -6.37 -11.33
C HIS A 52 -4.74 -6.48 -10.58
N SER A 53 -3.93 -5.43 -10.56
CA SER A 53 -2.71 -5.35 -9.75
C SER A 53 -3.01 -4.95 -8.30
N PRO A 54 -2.19 -5.36 -7.31
CA PRO A 54 -2.39 -4.96 -5.93
C PRO A 54 -2.16 -3.45 -5.76
N VAL A 55 -3.18 -2.76 -5.23
CA VAL A 55 -3.16 -1.32 -4.96
C VAL A 55 -3.39 -1.03 -3.48
N ARG A 56 -2.88 0.12 -3.01
CA ARG A 56 -2.96 0.55 -1.61
C ARG A 56 -4.39 0.70 -1.11
N VAL A 57 -4.69 0.07 0.03
CA VAL A 57 -5.97 0.16 0.73
C VAL A 57 -5.78 0.38 2.23
N CYS A 58 -6.83 0.81 2.92
CA CYS A 58 -6.87 0.82 4.37
C CYS A 58 -7.16 -0.57 4.95
N ALA A 59 -6.87 -0.75 6.25
CA ALA A 59 -7.16 -1.99 6.97
C ALA A 59 -8.64 -2.39 6.87
N ASP A 60 -9.57 -1.44 6.99
CA ASP A 60 -11.02 -1.70 6.90
C ASP A 60 -11.40 -2.31 5.54
N CYS A 61 -10.92 -1.73 4.44
CA CYS A 61 -11.19 -2.22 3.09
C CYS A 61 -10.55 -3.58 2.83
N PHE A 62 -9.31 -3.79 3.30
CA PHE A 62 -8.60 -5.06 3.18
C PHE A 62 -9.32 -6.19 3.95
N ASN A 63 -9.80 -5.91 5.16
CA ASN A 63 -10.53 -6.86 5.97
C ASN A 63 -11.97 -7.09 5.49
N ASN A 64 -12.60 -6.11 4.85
CA ASN A 64 -13.92 -6.30 4.26
C ASN A 64 -13.86 -7.15 2.97
N SER A 65 -12.81 -6.99 2.16
CA SER A 65 -12.66 -7.77 0.92
C SER A 65 -12.41 -9.26 1.15
N SER A 66 -11.72 -9.62 2.24
CA SER A 66 -11.48 -11.03 2.58
C SER A 66 -12.77 -11.77 2.94
N ARG A 67 -13.83 -11.06 3.34
CA ARG A 67 -15.18 -11.62 3.53
C ARG A 67 -15.89 -11.82 2.20
N LEU A 68 -15.80 -10.86 1.28
CA LEU A 68 -16.43 -10.94 -0.05
C LEU A 68 -15.79 -12.02 -0.96
N ASN A 69 -14.51 -12.36 -0.75
CA ASN A 69 -13.83 -13.38 -1.54
C ASN A 69 -14.04 -14.82 -1.01
N ARG A 70 -14.73 -15.00 0.13
CA ARG A 70 -15.02 -16.34 0.68
C ARG A 70 -16.10 -17.08 -0.09
N ASP A 71 -16.96 -16.37 -0.80
CA ASP A 71 -18.02 -16.95 -1.65
C ASP A 71 -17.47 -17.44 -3.01
N ALA A 72 -16.17 -17.21 -3.28
CA ALA A 72 -15.50 -17.55 -4.55
C ALA A 72 -14.45 -18.68 -4.44
N ALA A 73 -14.37 -19.37 -3.30
CA ALA A 73 -13.52 -20.55 -3.12
C ALA A 73 -14.33 -21.74 -2.59
N PRO A 74 -14.27 -22.92 -3.23
CA PRO A 74 -15.02 -24.09 -2.75
C PRO A 74 -14.46 -24.57 -1.41
N ALA A 75 -15.34 -24.78 -0.45
CA ALA A 75 -15.00 -25.48 0.77
C ALA A 75 -14.70 -26.96 0.44
N ILE A 76 -13.42 -27.31 0.28
CA ILE A 76 -12.96 -28.69 0.48
C ILE A 76 -12.90 -28.94 1.98
N SER A 77 -14.09 -29.07 2.58
CA SER A 77 -14.29 -29.51 3.95
C SER A 77 -14.64 -31.00 3.95
N ASN A 78 -13.63 -31.86 3.99
CA ASN A 78 -13.80 -33.25 4.41
C ASN A 78 -12.98 -33.46 5.68
N GLY A 79 -13.68 -33.83 6.75
CA GLY A 79 -13.16 -33.85 8.11
C GLY A 79 -12.33 -35.09 8.45
N THR A 80 -11.50 -34.89 9.47
CA THR A 80 -10.67 -35.83 10.23
C THR A 80 -11.28 -37.21 10.50
N THR A 81 -10.53 -38.31 10.30
CA THR A 81 -10.02 -39.23 11.36
C THR A 81 -9.60 -40.61 10.83
N VAL A 82 -8.85 -41.32 11.68
CA VAL A 82 -8.50 -42.76 11.68
C VAL A 82 -7.16 -43.13 11.01
N VAL A 83 -6.45 -44.00 11.73
CA VAL A 83 -5.03 -44.36 11.61
C VAL A 83 -4.86 -45.66 10.83
N THR A 84 -3.87 -45.71 9.93
CA THR A 84 -2.95 -46.83 9.62
C THR A 84 -1.94 -46.29 8.60
N ASP A 85 -0.66 -46.18 8.94
CA ASP A 85 0.40 -47.21 8.86
C ASP A 85 1.06 -47.31 7.47
N ALA A 86 2.36 -47.62 7.49
CA ALA A 86 3.25 -48.04 6.39
C ALA A 86 4.12 -47.00 5.61
N ILE A 87 5.35 -46.82 6.12
CA ILE A 87 6.68 -46.87 5.44
C ILE A 87 6.73 -46.48 3.93
N SER A 88 7.47 -45.45 3.49
CA SER A 88 8.95 -45.46 3.27
C SER A 88 9.47 -44.04 2.96
N ARG A 89 10.44 -43.48 3.68
CA ARG A 89 11.91 -43.64 3.52
C ARG A 89 12.45 -43.39 2.10
N LEU A 90 13.11 -42.24 1.87
CA LEU A 90 14.58 -42.13 1.70
C LEU A 90 15.04 -40.67 1.46
N ASP A 91 16.36 -40.46 1.54
CA ASP A 91 17.09 -39.20 1.74
C ASP A 91 18.04 -38.92 0.56
N ILE A 92 18.03 -37.71 -0.02
CA ILE A 92 19.13 -37.16 -0.84
C ILE A 92 19.25 -35.64 -0.61
N ASN A 93 20.33 -35.22 0.06
CA ASN A 93 20.84 -33.84 0.07
C ASN A 93 21.75 -33.59 -1.17
N PRO A 94 22.30 -32.38 -1.41
CA PRO A 94 21.62 -31.15 -1.82
C PRO A 94 22.16 -30.61 -3.17
N VAL A 95 21.44 -29.67 -3.78
CA VAL A 95 21.91 -28.79 -4.88
C VAL A 95 21.51 -27.37 -4.50
N THR A 96 22.30 -26.30 -4.67
CA THR A 96 23.30 -26.03 -5.72
C THR A 96 24.40 -25.10 -5.18
N GLU A 97 25.55 -25.05 -5.84
CA GLU A 97 26.72 -24.24 -5.44
C GLU A 97 26.54 -22.73 -5.67
N MET A 98 27.36 -21.92 -4.98
CA MET A 98 27.30 -20.44 -4.97
C MET A 98 28.69 -19.83 -5.22
N GLU A 99 28.93 -19.38 -6.45
CA GLU A 99 30.01 -18.49 -6.93
C GLU A 99 29.49 -17.87 -8.26
N LYS A 100 29.80 -16.65 -8.75
CA LYS A 100 30.61 -15.51 -8.28
C LYS A 100 30.42 -14.30 -9.24
N GLU A 101 30.49 -13.07 -8.72
CA GLU A 101 30.42 -11.76 -9.44
C GLU A 101 31.72 -11.41 -10.22
N PRO A 102 31.86 -10.27 -10.95
CA PRO A 102 30.99 -9.50 -11.87
C PRO A 102 31.72 -9.42 -13.28
N PRO A 103 32.08 -8.28 -13.96
CA PRO A 103 31.54 -6.91 -14.17
C PRO A 103 31.53 -6.43 -15.68
N VAL A 104 31.41 -5.10 -15.91
CA VAL A 104 31.79 -4.29 -17.12
C VAL A 104 30.73 -4.14 -18.26
N ASP A 105 30.46 -2.99 -18.91
CA ASP A 105 30.56 -1.51 -18.65
C ASP A 105 29.97 -0.74 -19.89
N ARG A 106 29.67 0.58 -19.77
CA ARG A 106 29.36 1.60 -20.83
C ARG A 106 27.97 1.50 -21.55
N ALA A 107 27.07 2.48 -21.41
CA ALA A 107 27.00 3.83 -22.04
C ALA A 107 26.55 3.81 -23.54
N SER A 108 25.76 4.74 -24.10
CA SER A 108 25.71 6.19 -23.85
C SER A 108 24.48 6.91 -24.46
N VAL A 109 23.90 7.88 -23.72
CA VAL A 109 23.36 9.20 -24.16
C VAL A 109 22.27 9.33 -25.25
N GLN A 110 21.17 10.05 -24.90
CA GLN A 110 20.78 11.30 -25.61
C GLN A 110 19.80 12.20 -24.81
N SER A 111 20.36 13.27 -24.23
CA SER A 111 19.80 14.62 -24.06
C SER A 111 18.27 14.84 -24.21
N THR A 112 17.56 14.96 -23.09
CA THR A 112 16.49 15.97 -22.93
C THR A 112 16.68 16.70 -21.60
N LEU A 113 16.17 17.94 -21.51
CA LEU A 113 16.46 18.85 -20.40
C LEU A 113 15.70 18.44 -19.13
N GLU A 114 16.41 17.81 -18.20
CA GLU A 114 15.80 17.15 -17.04
C GLU A 114 15.48 18.13 -15.90
N CYS A 115 14.24 18.08 -15.38
CA CYS A 115 13.94 18.79 -14.12
C CYS A 115 14.79 18.20 -12.99
N LYS A 116 15.13 19.02 -11.98
CA LYS A 116 15.75 18.55 -10.72
C LYS A 116 14.84 17.61 -9.88
N CYS A 117 13.76 17.13 -10.47
CA CYS A 117 12.73 16.25 -9.93
C CYS A 117 12.65 14.86 -10.61
N GLY A 118 13.40 14.61 -11.68
CA GLY A 118 13.60 13.27 -12.26
C GLY A 118 12.37 12.59 -12.86
N MET A 119 11.42 13.34 -13.43
CA MET A 119 10.23 12.78 -14.13
C MET A 119 9.98 13.52 -15.45
N PRO A 120 9.76 12.83 -16.59
CA PRO A 120 9.80 13.45 -17.92
C PRO A 120 8.56 14.29 -18.31
N LEU A 121 7.58 14.50 -17.41
CA LEU A 121 6.35 15.28 -17.68
C LEU A 121 5.87 16.04 -16.41
N CYS A 122 6.68 16.95 -15.88
CA CYS A 122 6.30 17.75 -14.70
C CYS A 122 5.70 19.13 -15.07
N ILE A 123 4.43 19.35 -14.71
CA ILE A 123 3.74 20.66 -14.85
C ILE A 123 3.88 21.44 -13.53
N CYS A 124 5.11 21.77 -13.15
CA CYS A 124 5.40 22.43 -11.87
C CYS A 124 5.11 23.94 -11.92
N GLU A 125 3.85 24.33 -11.77
CA GLU A 125 3.47 25.72 -11.54
C GLU A 125 3.75 26.11 -10.08
N ALA A 126 4.42 27.25 -9.86
CA ALA A 126 4.86 27.67 -8.54
C ALA A 126 3.71 28.29 -7.72
N PRO A 127 3.51 27.91 -6.44
CA PRO A 127 2.39 28.39 -5.65
C PRO A 127 2.58 29.83 -5.14
N ALA A 128 1.55 30.66 -5.30
CA ALA A 128 1.42 31.90 -4.56
C ALA A 128 0.80 31.65 -3.18
N ALA A 129 1.42 32.19 -2.14
CA ALA A 129 0.92 32.22 -0.76
C ALA A 129 0.37 33.62 -0.44
N PRO A 130 -0.20 33.87 0.76
CA PRO A 130 -1.15 33.06 1.55
C PRO A 130 -2.42 33.87 1.91
N LYS A 131 -3.44 33.25 2.52
CA LYS A 131 -4.37 33.92 3.45
C LYS A 131 -4.83 32.98 4.58
N GLU A 132 -4.75 33.50 5.81
CA GLU A 132 -5.39 32.99 7.04
C GLU A 132 -6.95 32.99 6.86
N ASP A 133 -7.82 32.36 7.67
CA ASP A 133 -7.89 32.43 9.15
C ASP A 133 -8.93 31.44 9.77
N VAL A 134 -8.91 31.31 11.11
CA VAL A 134 -9.94 30.82 12.06
C VAL A 134 -10.39 29.34 12.04
N THR A 135 -9.64 28.57 12.83
CA THR A 135 -10.07 27.68 13.93
C THR A 135 -11.57 27.47 14.21
N SER A 136 -11.95 26.19 14.36
CA SER A 136 -12.96 25.74 15.33
C SER A 136 -12.61 24.34 15.84
N GLN A 137 -11.91 24.24 16.98
CA GLN A 137 -11.54 22.95 17.57
C GLN A 137 -12.61 22.44 18.55
N ALA A 138 -13.42 21.47 18.10
CA ALA A 138 -14.10 20.56 19.02
C ALA A 138 -13.06 19.61 19.66
N LYS A 139 -13.06 19.54 21.00
CA LYS A 139 -11.97 18.92 21.77
C LYS A 139 -12.24 17.45 22.07
N SER A 140 -12.16 16.58 21.06
CA SER A 140 -12.09 15.13 21.28
C SER A 140 -10.66 14.68 21.60
N SER A 141 -10.52 13.90 22.68
CA SER A 141 -9.24 13.36 23.15
C SER A 141 -8.75 12.22 22.25
N PHE A 142 -8.04 12.58 21.18
CA PHE A 142 -7.38 11.61 20.31
C PHE A 142 -6.09 11.06 20.95
N PRO A 143 -5.70 9.80 20.70
CA PRO A 143 -4.47 9.22 21.20
C PRO A 143 -3.23 9.96 20.68
N PRO A 144 -2.09 9.93 21.40
CA PRO A 144 -0.89 10.63 20.99
C PRO A 144 -0.35 10.09 19.67
N CYS A 145 -0.17 10.99 18.71
CA CYS A 145 0.42 10.71 17.41
C CYS A 145 1.92 10.43 17.55
N PHE A 146 2.29 9.18 17.83
CA PHE A 146 3.69 8.75 17.77
C PHE A 146 4.30 9.18 16.44
N SER A 147 5.32 10.02 16.56
CA SER A 147 6.08 10.55 15.45
C SER A 147 7.48 9.97 15.60
N LEU A 148 7.73 8.90 14.85
CA LEU A 148 9.07 8.38 14.68
C LEU A 148 9.87 9.44 13.91
N ILE A 149 10.96 9.88 14.55
CA ILE A 149 11.91 10.90 14.07
C ILE A 149 13.06 10.18 13.37
#